data_AF-A0A920Q6D7-F1
#
_entry.id   AF-A0A920Q6D7-F1
#
_cell.length_a   1.000
_cell.length_b   1.000
_cell.length_c   1.000
_cell.angle_alpha   90.00
_cell.angle_beta   90.00
_cell.angle_gamma   90.00
#
_symmetry.space_group_name_H-M   'P 1'
#
loop_
_entity.id
_entity.type
_entity.pdbx_description
1 polymer ?
#
loop_
_entity_poly.entity_id
_entity_poly.type
_entity_poly.pdbx_seq_one_letter_code
_entity_poly.pdbx_strand_id
1 'polypeptide(L)'
;MAELDAAGLNDPNEDDQLAAEELLLGDAVAHREAASAALELLDGDGLASEAVGRALAALDGRSPYDGASVRLMGLVAELGDLASDLRVIAEGLEEDPARLDAVGERRRLLAELRRKYGDDLASVIGYHHEVADRLSALEDHEARASALDAERLVAEAARAGAAATVREARRRAAPGLADRICEHLRSLAMPMATVEVAVDGEAGEEVEFRLSPNSGSPMLPLARVASGGELARTMLAVGMVLTASPPVQLFDEVDAGVGGETAHRIGESLATLAADRQVLVVTHLAQVAAYADQQMLVAKVDDGEQTVASIRALDSDNRVIELSRMLSGSPDSETARGHAVELLVAARRLT
;
A
#
# COMPACT_ATOMS: atom_id res chain seq x y z
N MET A 1 -20.48 -12.68 -31.33
CA MET A 1 -20.79 -11.26 -31.62
C MET A 1 -21.74 -11.15 -32.78
N ALA A 2 -21.33 -11.44 -34.03
CA ALA A 2 -22.15 -11.22 -35.23
C ALA A 2 -23.60 -11.77 -35.19
N GLU A 3 -23.84 -12.95 -34.62
CA GLU A 3 -25.20 -13.51 -34.46
C GLU A 3 -26.06 -12.71 -33.46
N LEU A 4 -25.47 -12.27 -32.33
CA LEU A 4 -26.14 -11.45 -31.31
C LEU A 4 -26.36 -10.01 -31.81
N ASP A 5 -25.37 -9.44 -32.52
CA ASP A 5 -25.48 -8.12 -33.15
C ASP A 5 -26.62 -8.10 -34.18
N ALA A 6 -26.72 -9.16 -35.00
CA ALA A 6 -27.77 -9.30 -36.01
C ALA A 6 -29.16 -9.52 -35.39
N ALA A 7 -29.25 -10.11 -34.19
CA ALA A 7 -30.51 -10.35 -33.51
C ALA A 7 -31.17 -9.06 -32.95
N GLY A 8 -30.39 -8.01 -32.71
CA GLY A 8 -30.91 -6.69 -32.32
C GLY A 8 -31.74 -6.71 -31.03
N LEU A 9 -31.30 -7.45 -30.02
CA LEU A 9 -32.02 -7.62 -28.76
C LEU A 9 -31.92 -6.36 -27.90
N ASN A 10 -33.04 -5.68 -27.68
CA ASN A 10 -33.08 -4.42 -26.92
C ASN A 10 -34.12 -4.40 -25.79
N ASP A 11 -35.08 -5.32 -25.80
CA ASP A 11 -36.13 -5.43 -24.80
C ASP A 11 -36.03 -6.79 -24.10
N PRO A 12 -35.78 -6.85 -22.78
CA PRO A 12 -35.71 -8.13 -22.06
C PRO A 12 -37.06 -8.86 -22.00
N ASN A 13 -38.18 -8.18 -22.27
CA ASN A 13 -39.53 -8.76 -22.22
C ASN A 13 -40.08 -9.09 -23.62
N GLU A 14 -39.25 -8.99 -24.67
CA GLU A 14 -39.70 -9.21 -26.06
C GLU A 14 -40.35 -10.60 -26.24
N ASP A 15 -39.76 -11.65 -25.67
CA ASP A 15 -40.31 -13.02 -25.79
C ASP A 15 -41.67 -13.17 -25.08
N ASP A 16 -41.85 -12.50 -23.93
CA ASP A 16 -43.12 -12.52 -23.21
C ASP A 16 -44.22 -11.74 -23.95
N GLN A 17 -43.86 -10.60 -24.55
CA GLN A 17 -44.77 -9.80 -25.38
C GLN A 17 -45.20 -10.58 -26.62
N LEU A 18 -44.25 -11.21 -27.31
CA LEU A 18 -44.52 -12.03 -28.48
C LEU A 18 -45.31 -13.30 -28.14
N ALA A 19 -45.10 -13.89 -26.96
CA ALA A 19 -45.89 -15.03 -26.49
C ALA A 19 -47.37 -14.65 -26.26
N ALA A 20 -47.62 -13.48 -25.68
CA ALA A 20 -48.98 -12.96 -25.51
C ALA A 20 -49.65 -12.64 -26.86
N GLU A 21 -48.88 -12.05 -27.78
CA GLU A 21 -49.34 -11.75 -29.14
C GLU A 21 -49.65 -13.03 -29.94
N GLU A 22 -48.80 -14.06 -29.86
CA GLU A 22 -49.03 -15.35 -30.52
C GLU A 22 -50.30 -16.03 -30.01
N LEU A 23 -50.58 -15.97 -28.70
CA LEU A 23 -51.78 -16.54 -28.11
C LEU A 23 -53.05 -15.82 -28.61
N LEU A 24 -53.01 -14.49 -28.72
CA LEU A 24 -54.12 -13.69 -29.23
C LEU A 24 -54.40 -13.96 -30.72
N LEU A 25 -53.35 -13.97 -31.54
CA LEU A 25 -53.45 -14.18 -32.99
C LEU A 25 -53.81 -15.63 -33.35
N GLY A 26 -53.25 -16.60 -32.62
CA GLY A 26 -53.47 -18.02 -32.86
C GLY A 26 -54.90 -18.48 -32.57
N ASP A 27 -55.61 -17.78 -31.67
CA ASP A 27 -56.98 -18.10 -31.27
C ASP A 27 -57.99 -16.99 -31.62
N ALA A 28 -57.63 -16.07 -32.53
CA ALA A 28 -58.45 -14.91 -32.90
C ALA A 28 -59.86 -15.30 -33.36
N VAL A 29 -60.00 -16.43 -34.06
CA VAL A 29 -61.30 -16.97 -34.49
C VAL A 29 -62.15 -17.36 -33.29
N ALA A 30 -61.62 -18.16 -32.36
CA ALA A 30 -62.38 -18.61 -31.20
C ALA A 30 -62.70 -17.44 -30.25
N HIS A 31 -61.80 -16.47 -30.13
CA HIS A 31 -62.06 -15.24 -29.38
C HIS A 31 -63.22 -14.44 -29.97
N ARG A 32 -63.30 -14.29 -31.30
CA ARG A 32 -64.45 -13.64 -31.95
C ARG A 32 -65.73 -14.45 -31.84
N GLU A 33 -65.67 -15.78 -31.97
CA GLU A 33 -66.84 -16.64 -31.79
C GLU A 33 -67.39 -16.53 -30.36
N ALA A 34 -66.51 -16.53 -29.35
CA ALA A 34 -66.89 -16.34 -27.95
C ALA A 34 -67.51 -14.95 -27.71
N ALA A 35 -66.93 -13.90 -28.29
CA ALA A 35 -67.49 -12.55 -28.21
C ALA A 35 -68.86 -12.45 -28.90
N SER A 36 -69.01 -13.04 -30.09
CA SER A 36 -70.30 -13.09 -30.81
C SER A 36 -71.37 -13.80 -29.99
N ALA A 37 -71.05 -14.96 -29.40
CA ALA A 37 -71.99 -15.71 -28.55
C ALA A 37 -72.38 -14.93 -27.28
N ALA A 38 -71.46 -14.17 -26.69
CA ALA A 38 -71.75 -13.30 -25.56
C ALA A 38 -72.63 -12.10 -25.98
N LEU A 39 -72.34 -11.47 -27.13
CA LEU A 39 -73.12 -10.35 -27.67
C LEU A 39 -74.56 -10.77 -27.97
N GLU A 40 -74.79 -11.95 -28.55
CA GLU A 40 -76.14 -12.48 -28.80
C GLU A 40 -77.01 -12.56 -27.53
N LEU A 41 -76.40 -12.73 -26.35
CA LEU A 41 -77.12 -12.80 -25.07
C LEU A 41 -77.33 -11.44 -24.40
N LEU A 42 -76.38 -10.51 -24.59
CA LEU A 42 -76.26 -9.26 -23.83
C LEU A 42 -76.70 -8.02 -24.60
N ASP A 43 -76.74 -8.05 -25.93
CA ASP A 43 -77.13 -6.91 -26.75
C ASP A 43 -78.61 -6.50 -26.50
N GLY A 44 -79.06 -5.37 -27.03
CA GLY A 44 -80.37 -4.78 -26.70
C GLY A 44 -81.59 -5.71 -26.87
N ASP A 45 -81.51 -6.65 -27.82
CA ASP A 45 -82.54 -7.67 -28.09
C ASP A 45 -82.15 -9.07 -27.57
N GLY A 46 -81.06 -9.16 -26.81
CA GLY A 46 -80.56 -10.41 -26.24
C GLY A 46 -81.40 -10.88 -25.05
N LEU A 47 -81.46 -12.20 -24.84
CA LEU A 47 -82.30 -12.83 -23.82
C LEU A 47 -82.09 -12.26 -22.40
N ALA A 48 -80.85 -11.89 -22.05
CA ALA A 48 -80.56 -11.30 -20.74
C ALA A 48 -81.13 -9.88 -20.63
N SER A 49 -80.89 -9.05 -21.65
CA SER A 49 -81.40 -7.67 -21.73
C SER A 49 -82.92 -7.62 -21.78
N GLU A 50 -83.55 -8.50 -22.55
CA GLU A 50 -85.02 -8.65 -22.58
C GLU A 50 -85.58 -9.08 -21.22
N ALA A 51 -84.95 -10.06 -20.55
CA ALA A 51 -85.42 -10.55 -19.26
C ALA A 51 -85.35 -9.45 -18.18
N VAL A 52 -84.25 -8.70 -18.12
CA VAL A 52 -84.07 -7.59 -17.19
C VAL A 52 -85.02 -6.44 -17.54
N GLY A 53 -85.17 -6.10 -18.83
CA GLY A 53 -86.10 -5.07 -19.31
C GLY A 53 -87.56 -5.40 -18.99
N ARG A 54 -87.98 -6.67 -19.14
CA ARG A 54 -89.32 -7.14 -18.75
C ARG A 54 -89.54 -7.10 -17.24
N ALA A 55 -88.53 -7.47 -16.45
CA ALA A 55 -88.61 -7.37 -15.00
C ALA A 55 -88.77 -5.90 -14.55
N LEU A 56 -88.05 -4.98 -15.19
CA LEU A 56 -88.19 -3.55 -14.97
C LEU A 56 -89.61 -3.07 -15.32
N ALA A 57 -90.12 -3.39 -16.51
CA ALA A 57 -91.46 -3.00 -16.94
C ALA A 57 -92.58 -3.56 -16.04
N ALA A 58 -92.41 -4.75 -15.47
CA ALA A 58 -93.39 -5.34 -14.56
C ALA A 58 -93.50 -4.58 -13.22
N LEU A 59 -92.40 -3.98 -12.76
CA LEU A 59 -92.30 -3.25 -11.51
C LEU A 59 -92.46 -1.73 -11.67
N ASP A 60 -92.40 -1.22 -12.90
CA ASP A 60 -92.46 0.20 -13.20
C ASP A 60 -93.77 0.85 -12.71
N GLY A 61 -93.65 2.05 -12.14
CA GLY A 61 -94.78 2.81 -11.57
C GLY A 61 -95.44 2.22 -10.32
N ARG A 62 -94.86 1.17 -9.70
CA ARG A 62 -95.41 0.51 -8.51
C ARG A 62 -94.61 0.85 -7.25
N SER A 63 -95.16 1.73 -6.41
CA SER A 63 -94.52 2.30 -5.21
C SER A 63 -93.77 1.33 -4.27
N PRO A 64 -94.20 0.07 -4.04
CA PRO A 64 -93.42 -0.86 -3.20
C PRO A 64 -92.05 -1.25 -3.77
N TYR A 65 -91.81 -1.00 -5.07
CA TYR A 65 -90.67 -1.55 -5.82
C TYR A 65 -89.69 -0.49 -6.34
N ASP A 66 -89.85 0.79 -6.01
CA ASP A 66 -89.03 1.89 -6.57
C ASP A 66 -87.51 1.63 -6.48
N GLY A 67 -87.03 1.13 -5.33
CA GLY A 67 -85.61 0.79 -5.15
C GLY A 67 -85.13 -0.40 -6.00
N ALA A 68 -86.00 -1.37 -6.28
CA ALA A 68 -85.69 -2.49 -7.17
C ALA A 68 -85.70 -2.04 -8.64
N SER A 69 -86.62 -1.15 -9.03
CA SER A 69 -86.68 -0.55 -10.37
C SER A 69 -85.42 0.26 -10.68
N VAL A 70 -84.90 1.05 -9.73
CA VAL A 70 -83.61 1.76 -9.89
C VAL A 70 -82.45 0.81 -10.14
N ARG A 71 -82.39 -0.30 -9.41
CA ARG A 71 -81.33 -1.32 -9.61
C ARG A 71 -81.45 -2.03 -10.95
N LEU A 72 -82.66 -2.33 -11.40
CA LEU A 72 -82.91 -2.94 -12.71
C LEU A 72 -82.55 -1.98 -13.85
N MET A 73 -82.84 -0.68 -13.72
CA MET A 73 -82.36 0.34 -14.67
C MET A 73 -80.83 0.37 -14.75
N GLY A 74 -80.15 0.29 -13.61
CA GLY A 74 -78.68 0.18 -13.57
C GLY A 74 -78.18 -1.08 -14.29
N LEU A 75 -78.82 -2.23 -14.08
CA LEU A 75 -78.44 -3.48 -14.76
C LEU A 75 -78.66 -3.41 -16.28
N VAL A 76 -79.71 -2.75 -16.77
CA VAL A 76 -79.92 -2.54 -18.20
C VAL A 76 -78.79 -1.70 -18.80
N ALA A 77 -78.37 -0.63 -18.12
CA ALA A 77 -77.25 0.19 -18.55
C ALA A 77 -75.93 -0.61 -18.59
N GLU A 78 -75.61 -1.32 -17.52
CA GLU A 78 -74.39 -2.15 -17.42
C GLU A 78 -74.33 -3.26 -18.49
N LEU A 79 -75.47 -3.89 -18.82
CA LEU A 79 -75.53 -4.87 -19.91
C LEU A 79 -75.24 -4.22 -21.27
N GLY A 80 -75.80 -3.03 -21.52
CA GLY A 80 -75.55 -2.27 -22.74
C GLY A 80 -74.09 -1.81 -22.86
N ASP A 81 -73.50 -1.33 -21.78
CA ASP A 81 -72.10 -0.92 -21.72
C ASP A 81 -71.16 -2.11 -21.95
N LEU A 82 -71.39 -3.24 -21.27
CA LEU A 82 -70.61 -4.46 -21.47
C LEU A 82 -70.73 -5.01 -22.91
N ALA A 83 -71.92 -4.99 -23.50
CA ALA A 83 -72.10 -5.38 -24.90
C ALA A 83 -71.38 -4.41 -25.86
N SER A 84 -71.34 -3.12 -25.55
CA SER A 84 -70.56 -2.14 -26.31
C SER A 84 -69.06 -2.44 -26.23
N ASP A 85 -68.53 -2.70 -25.03
CA ASP A 85 -67.11 -3.01 -24.82
C ASP A 85 -66.69 -4.30 -25.53
N LEU A 86 -67.50 -5.36 -25.42
CA LEU A 86 -67.24 -6.63 -26.12
C LEU A 86 -67.25 -6.46 -27.65
N ARG A 87 -68.10 -5.59 -28.18
CA ARG A 87 -68.16 -5.30 -29.61
C ARG A 87 -66.89 -4.59 -30.09
N VAL A 88 -66.43 -3.59 -29.34
CA VAL A 88 -65.17 -2.89 -29.63
C VAL A 88 -63.97 -3.85 -29.60
N ILE A 89 -63.91 -4.74 -28.60
CA ILE A 89 -62.84 -5.74 -28.50
C ILE A 89 -62.92 -6.73 -29.68
N ALA A 90 -64.10 -7.25 -30.00
CA ALA A 90 -64.29 -8.20 -31.08
C ALA A 90 -63.94 -7.63 -32.47
N GLU A 91 -64.26 -6.36 -32.70
CA GLU A 91 -63.88 -5.63 -33.92
C GLU A 91 -62.36 -5.47 -34.05
N GLY A 92 -61.63 -5.39 -32.93
CA GLY A 92 -60.17 -5.34 -32.91
C GLY A 92 -59.46 -6.69 -33.07
N LEU A 93 -60.18 -7.81 -33.04
CA LEU A 93 -59.61 -9.15 -33.19
C LEU A 93 -59.49 -9.51 -34.68
N GLU A 94 -58.39 -9.11 -35.31
CA GLU A 94 -58.11 -9.43 -36.71
C GLU A 94 -57.33 -10.74 -36.86
N GLU A 95 -57.65 -11.53 -37.88
CA GLU A 95 -56.78 -12.62 -38.31
C GLU A 95 -55.63 -12.05 -39.14
N ASP A 96 -54.40 -12.19 -38.63
CA ASP A 96 -53.20 -11.86 -39.38
C ASP A 96 -52.23 -13.05 -39.40
N PRO A 97 -52.41 -13.99 -40.35
CA PRO A 97 -51.52 -15.15 -40.49
C PRO A 97 -50.07 -14.75 -40.77
N ALA A 98 -49.84 -13.65 -41.49
CA ALA A 98 -48.50 -13.18 -41.81
C ALA A 98 -47.79 -12.65 -40.57
N ARG A 99 -48.50 -11.93 -39.70
CA ARG A 99 -47.98 -11.51 -38.40
C ARG A 99 -47.74 -12.70 -37.48
N LEU A 100 -48.66 -13.66 -37.41
CA LEU A 100 -48.49 -14.89 -36.62
C LEU A 100 -47.23 -15.65 -37.02
N ASP A 101 -47.01 -15.84 -38.33
CA ASP A 101 -45.79 -16.48 -38.86
C ASP A 101 -44.53 -15.69 -38.48
N ALA A 102 -44.56 -14.36 -38.60
CA ALA A 102 -43.43 -13.49 -38.25
C ALA A 102 -43.11 -13.53 -36.75
N VAL A 103 -44.14 -13.54 -35.88
CA VAL A 103 -44.02 -13.71 -34.44
C VAL A 103 -43.39 -15.08 -34.14
N GLY A 104 -43.87 -16.15 -34.77
CA GLY A 104 -43.34 -17.50 -34.60
C GLY A 104 -41.87 -17.66 -35.03
N GLU A 105 -41.46 -17.03 -36.14
CA GLU A 105 -40.05 -16.99 -36.57
C GLU A 105 -39.18 -16.21 -35.56
N ARG A 106 -39.66 -15.05 -35.09
CA ARG A 106 -38.93 -14.24 -34.11
C ARG A 106 -38.77 -14.99 -32.79
N ARG A 107 -39.83 -15.63 -32.28
CA ARG A 107 -39.77 -16.42 -31.04
C ARG A 107 -38.85 -17.63 -31.15
N ARG A 108 -38.79 -18.30 -32.32
CA ARG A 108 -37.81 -19.37 -32.57
C ARG A 108 -36.38 -18.86 -32.47
N LEU A 109 -36.08 -17.72 -33.10
CA LEU A 109 -34.77 -17.07 -32.98
C LEU A 109 -34.44 -16.77 -31.51
N LEU A 110 -35.36 -16.13 -30.77
CA LEU A 110 -35.15 -15.82 -29.35
C LEU A 110 -34.89 -17.08 -28.51
N ALA A 111 -35.63 -18.16 -28.75
CA ALA A 111 -35.44 -19.44 -28.07
C ALA A 111 -34.07 -20.07 -28.37
N GLU A 112 -33.59 -20.00 -29.62
CA GLU A 112 -32.25 -20.47 -29.98
C GLU A 112 -31.15 -19.67 -29.28
N LEU A 113 -31.31 -18.34 -29.21
CA LEU A 113 -30.37 -17.45 -28.54
C LEU A 113 -30.34 -17.67 -27.03
N ARG A 114 -31.52 -17.82 -26.38
CA ARG A 114 -31.61 -18.21 -24.96
C ARG A 114 -30.88 -19.52 -24.70
N ARG A 115 -31.16 -20.56 -25.48
CA ARG A 115 -30.47 -21.87 -25.35
C ARG A 115 -28.94 -21.76 -25.44
N LYS A 116 -28.41 -20.85 -26.27
CA LYS A 116 -26.96 -20.68 -26.45
C LYS A 116 -26.31 -19.79 -25.39
N TYR A 117 -27.01 -18.77 -24.89
CA TYR A 117 -26.39 -17.62 -24.22
C TYR A 117 -27.02 -17.20 -22.88
N GLY A 118 -28.17 -17.75 -22.48
CA GLY A 118 -28.77 -17.41 -21.18
C GLY A 118 -30.19 -17.92 -20.98
N ASP A 119 -30.57 -18.14 -19.72
CA ASP A 119 -31.88 -18.72 -19.38
C ASP A 119 -33.05 -17.79 -19.76
N ASP A 120 -32.84 -16.48 -19.73
CA ASP A 120 -33.77 -15.44 -20.16
C ASP A 120 -33.12 -14.42 -21.10
N LEU A 121 -33.94 -13.57 -21.72
CA LEU A 121 -33.45 -12.60 -22.70
C LEU A 121 -32.58 -11.50 -22.07
N ALA A 122 -32.84 -11.14 -20.81
CA ALA A 122 -32.00 -10.23 -20.05
C ALA A 122 -30.57 -10.77 -19.88
N SER A 123 -30.44 -12.08 -19.61
CA SER A 123 -29.16 -12.77 -19.49
C SER A 123 -28.42 -12.82 -20.83
N VAL A 124 -29.14 -13.05 -21.93
CA VAL A 124 -28.56 -13.03 -23.28
C VAL A 124 -28.02 -11.65 -23.64
N ILE A 125 -28.77 -10.58 -23.34
CA ILE A 125 -28.33 -9.18 -23.54
C ILE A 125 -27.12 -8.86 -22.65
N GLY A 126 -27.15 -9.28 -21.38
CA GLY A 126 -26.02 -9.12 -20.46
C GLY A 126 -24.75 -9.81 -20.96
N TYR A 127 -24.88 -11.05 -21.45
CA TYR A 127 -23.78 -11.79 -22.05
C TYR A 127 -23.23 -11.10 -23.31
N HIS A 128 -24.11 -10.54 -24.15
CA HIS A 128 -23.71 -9.79 -25.34
C HIS A 128 -22.84 -8.59 -24.98
N HIS A 129 -23.24 -7.79 -23.99
CA HIS A 129 -22.45 -6.66 -23.48
C HIS A 129 -21.09 -7.11 -22.91
N GLU A 130 -21.07 -8.16 -22.08
CA GLU A 130 -19.83 -8.66 -21.48
C GLU A 130 -18.82 -9.08 -22.56
N VAL A 131 -19.28 -9.81 -23.59
CA VAL A 131 -18.42 -10.27 -24.68
C VAL A 131 -17.95 -9.10 -25.54
N ALA A 132 -18.79 -8.10 -25.78
CA ALA A 132 -18.43 -6.90 -26.53
C ALA A 132 -17.35 -6.09 -25.80
N ASP A 133 -17.53 -5.84 -24.50
CA ASP A 133 -16.55 -5.16 -23.66
C ASP A 133 -15.22 -5.92 -23.63
N ARG A 134 -15.29 -7.25 -23.48
CA ARG A 134 -14.11 -8.09 -23.47
C ARG A 134 -13.38 -8.09 -24.82
N LEU A 135 -14.10 -8.12 -25.94
CA LEU A 135 -13.49 -8.06 -27.26
C LEU A 135 -12.81 -6.71 -27.46
N SER A 136 -13.47 -5.60 -27.14
CA SER A 136 -12.89 -4.26 -27.24
C SER A 136 -11.61 -4.15 -26.41
N ALA A 137 -11.61 -4.67 -25.18
CA ALA A 137 -10.42 -4.69 -24.33
C ALA A 137 -9.28 -5.54 -24.91
N LEU A 138 -9.60 -6.63 -25.61
CA LEU A 138 -8.62 -7.48 -26.30
C LEU A 138 -8.11 -6.85 -27.60
N GLU A 139 -8.91 -6.06 -28.30
CA GLU A 139 -8.48 -5.36 -29.52
C GLU A 139 -7.54 -4.20 -29.18
N ASP A 140 -7.80 -3.48 -28.08
CA ASP A 140 -6.97 -2.34 -27.64
C ASP A 140 -5.70 -2.72 -26.86
N HIS A 141 -5.43 -4.02 -26.64
CA HIS A 141 -4.31 -4.46 -25.81
C HIS A 141 -2.94 -3.99 -26.34
N GLU A 142 -2.75 -3.98 -27.67
CA GLU A 142 -1.49 -3.59 -28.30
C GLU A 142 -1.24 -2.08 -28.17
N ALA A 143 -2.29 -1.27 -28.36
CA ALA A 143 -2.25 0.18 -28.13
C ALA A 143 -1.96 0.49 -26.65
N ARG A 144 -2.61 -0.23 -25.73
CA ARG A 144 -2.37 -0.09 -24.28
C ARG A 144 -0.96 -0.52 -23.89
N ALA A 145 -0.46 -1.63 -24.42
CA ALA A 145 0.90 -2.10 -24.16
C ALA A 145 1.93 -1.07 -24.65
N SER A 146 1.74 -0.54 -25.86
CA SER A 146 2.60 0.50 -26.42
C SER A 146 2.60 1.79 -25.57
N ALA A 147 1.43 2.22 -25.09
CA ALA A 147 1.32 3.37 -24.19
C ALA A 147 2.06 3.14 -22.86
N LEU A 148 1.86 1.97 -22.24
CA LEU A 148 2.54 1.61 -20.99
C LEU A 148 4.06 1.49 -21.16
N ASP A 149 4.54 0.97 -22.29
CA ASP A 149 5.97 0.93 -22.59
C ASP A 149 6.56 2.33 -22.76
N ALA A 150 5.83 3.25 -23.41
CA ALA A 150 6.25 4.64 -23.50
C ALA A 150 6.32 5.31 -22.12
N GLU A 151 5.31 5.10 -21.27
CA GLU A 151 5.32 5.60 -19.89
C GLU A 151 6.47 5.01 -19.07
N ARG A 152 6.74 3.71 -19.21
CA ARG A 152 7.87 3.03 -18.56
C ARG A 152 9.20 3.66 -18.95
N LEU A 153 9.42 3.91 -20.24
CA LEU A 153 10.66 4.54 -20.71
C LEU A 153 10.86 5.95 -20.15
N VAL A 154 9.78 6.74 -20.06
CA VAL A 154 9.83 8.08 -19.43
C VAL A 154 10.18 7.98 -17.95
N ALA A 155 9.54 7.04 -17.22
CA ALA A 155 9.81 6.83 -15.80
C ALA A 155 11.25 6.32 -15.55
N GLU A 156 11.76 5.42 -16.39
CA GLU A 156 13.14 4.91 -16.31
C GLU A 156 14.15 6.03 -16.54
N ALA A 157 13.92 6.91 -17.52
CA ALA A 157 14.77 8.07 -17.78
C ALA A 157 14.77 9.06 -16.60
N ALA A 158 13.59 9.32 -16.01
CA ALA A 158 13.47 10.17 -14.83
C ALA A 158 14.21 9.57 -13.61
N ARG A 159 14.05 8.26 -13.39
CA ARG A 159 14.77 7.50 -12.34
C ARG A 159 16.28 7.59 -12.52
N ALA A 160 16.78 7.38 -13.74
CA ALA A 160 18.20 7.45 -14.06
C ALA A 160 18.77 8.87 -13.83
N GLY A 161 18.03 9.91 -14.22
CA GLY A 161 18.43 11.31 -13.96
C GLY A 161 18.50 11.64 -12.46
N ALA A 162 17.53 11.18 -11.67
CA ALA A 162 17.53 11.34 -10.22
C ALA A 162 18.69 10.57 -9.57
N ALA A 163 18.91 9.31 -9.97
CA ALA A 163 20.01 8.48 -9.49
C ALA A 163 21.38 9.13 -9.76
N ALA A 164 21.60 9.64 -10.99
CA ALA A 164 22.82 10.35 -11.35
C ALA A 164 23.06 11.58 -10.48
N THR A 165 22.00 12.33 -10.18
CA THR A 165 22.08 13.53 -9.32
C THR A 165 22.54 13.18 -7.90
N VAL A 166 21.95 12.14 -7.29
CA VAL A 166 22.32 11.67 -5.94
C VAL A 166 23.76 11.14 -5.94
N ARG A 167 24.11 10.33 -6.94
CA ARG A 167 25.44 9.74 -7.08
C ARG A 167 26.52 10.81 -7.16
N GLU A 168 26.30 11.83 -7.98
CA GLU A 168 27.24 12.93 -8.15
C GLU A 168 27.37 13.78 -6.87
N ALA A 169 26.27 14.03 -6.16
CA ALA A 169 26.33 14.70 -4.86
C ALA A 169 27.16 13.91 -3.83
N ARG A 170 26.98 12.59 -3.76
CA ARG A 170 27.76 11.71 -2.87
C ARG A 170 29.24 11.69 -3.25
N ARG A 171 29.56 11.53 -4.54
CA ARG A 171 30.94 11.55 -5.05
C ARG A 171 31.66 12.86 -4.79
N ARG A 172 30.95 13.99 -4.86
CA ARG A 172 31.50 15.30 -4.55
C ARG A 172 31.79 15.49 -3.06
N ALA A 173 30.95 14.92 -2.19
CA ALA A 173 31.13 15.03 -0.74
C ALA A 173 32.17 14.06 -0.17
N ALA A 174 32.36 12.90 -0.81
CA ALA A 174 33.22 11.82 -0.33
C ALA A 174 34.68 12.26 -0.04
N PRO A 175 35.38 13.01 -0.92
CA PRO A 175 36.75 13.46 -0.63
C PRO A 175 36.84 14.36 0.60
N GLY A 176 35.93 15.33 0.73
CA GLY A 176 35.92 16.24 1.88
C GLY A 176 35.62 15.55 3.20
N LEU A 177 34.80 14.49 3.18
CA LEU A 177 34.57 13.64 4.35
C LEU A 177 35.84 12.84 4.72
N ALA A 178 36.47 12.23 3.71
CA ALA A 178 37.71 11.47 3.90
C ALA A 178 38.84 12.35 4.45
N ASP A 179 39.02 13.56 3.93
CA ASP A 179 40.04 14.51 4.36
C ASP A 179 39.88 14.91 5.83
N ARG A 180 38.64 15.21 6.26
CA ARG A 180 38.33 15.52 7.68
C ARG A 180 38.64 14.34 8.60
N ILE A 181 38.36 13.11 8.17
CA ILE A 181 38.73 11.92 8.97
C ILE A 181 40.26 11.80 9.04
N CYS A 182 40.96 12.00 7.92
CA CYS A 182 42.43 11.96 7.89
C CYS A 182 43.06 13.02 8.80
N GLU A 183 42.49 14.23 8.87
CA GLU A 183 42.95 15.29 9.79
C GLU A 183 42.95 14.83 11.24
N HIS A 184 41.88 14.18 11.68
CA HIS A 184 41.81 13.60 13.03
C HIS A 184 42.76 12.41 13.21
N LEU A 185 42.87 11.51 12.23
CA LEU A 185 43.79 10.38 12.29
C LEU A 185 45.25 10.79 12.51
N ARG A 186 45.68 11.95 11.96
CA ARG A 186 47.03 12.48 12.22
C ARG A 186 47.29 12.77 13.69
N SER A 187 46.28 13.25 14.43
CA SER A 187 46.38 13.46 15.88
C SER A 187 46.27 12.18 16.71
N LEU A 188 45.82 11.08 16.10
CA LEU A 188 45.59 9.77 16.75
C LEU A 188 46.68 8.75 16.39
N ALA A 189 47.95 9.15 16.35
CA ALA A 189 49.10 8.31 15.99
C ALA A 189 49.02 7.62 14.62
N MET A 190 48.22 8.15 13.69
CA MET A 190 48.09 7.61 12.33
C MET A 190 48.39 8.71 11.30
N PRO A 191 49.57 9.36 11.34
CA PRO A 191 49.90 10.50 10.48
C PRO A 191 49.95 10.18 8.99
N MET A 192 50.23 8.92 8.66
CA MET A 192 50.33 8.43 7.28
C MET A 192 49.06 7.70 6.83
N ALA A 193 48.03 7.65 7.66
CA ALA A 193 46.80 6.99 7.29
C ALA A 193 46.02 7.81 6.26
N THR A 194 45.44 7.10 5.30
CA THR A 194 44.56 7.67 4.27
C THR A 194 43.23 6.94 4.29
N VAL A 195 42.16 7.70 4.10
CA VAL A 195 40.79 7.20 4.04
C VAL A 195 40.25 7.44 2.64
N GLU A 196 39.48 6.49 2.14
CA GLU A 196 38.68 6.64 0.92
C GLU A 196 37.22 6.33 1.27
N VAL A 197 36.30 7.17 0.81
CA VAL A 197 34.86 6.88 0.83
C VAL A 197 34.46 6.52 -0.59
N ALA A 198 34.46 5.23 -0.90
CA ALA A 198 34.09 4.72 -2.22
C ALA A 198 32.58 4.83 -2.39
N VAL A 199 32.14 5.32 -3.56
CA VAL A 199 30.72 5.52 -3.89
C VAL A 199 30.41 4.86 -5.23
N ASP A 200 29.72 3.72 -5.14
CA ASP A 200 29.30 2.85 -6.24
C ASP A 200 27.77 2.63 -6.21
N GLY A 201 27.26 1.82 -7.15
CA GLY A 201 25.82 1.72 -7.43
C GLY A 201 25.31 2.79 -8.39
N GLU A 202 24.05 2.65 -8.81
CA GLU A 202 23.43 3.51 -9.82
C GLU A 202 23.13 4.91 -9.26
N ALA A 203 22.64 4.98 -8.02
CA ALA A 203 22.37 6.21 -7.29
C ALA A 203 23.48 6.55 -6.28
N GLY A 204 24.59 5.79 -6.27
CA GLY A 204 25.65 5.95 -5.27
C GLY A 204 25.31 5.34 -3.92
N GLU A 205 24.41 4.35 -3.86
CA GLU A 205 23.89 3.71 -2.65
C GLU A 205 24.86 2.73 -2.00
N GLU A 206 25.83 2.24 -2.76
CA GLU A 206 26.90 1.39 -2.25
C GLU A 206 28.06 2.28 -1.79
N VAL A 207 28.05 2.65 -0.51
CA VAL A 207 29.09 3.49 0.10
C VAL A 207 29.96 2.65 1.03
N GLU A 208 31.26 2.59 0.76
CA GLU A 208 32.23 1.82 1.52
C GLU A 208 33.37 2.71 2.04
N PHE A 209 33.60 2.69 3.34
CA PHE A 209 34.77 3.34 3.95
C PHE A 209 35.96 2.40 3.88
N ARG A 210 37.05 2.89 3.29
CA ARG A 210 38.32 2.17 3.17
C ARG A 210 39.43 2.95 3.86
N LEU A 211 40.39 2.21 4.39
CA LEU A 211 41.53 2.72 5.13
C LEU A 211 42.81 2.07 4.59
N SER A 212 43.83 2.90 4.41
CA SER A 212 45.22 2.46 4.38
C SER A 212 45.91 3.07 5.61
N PRO A 213 46.28 2.27 6.62
CA PRO A 213 46.74 2.80 7.91
C PRO A 213 48.14 3.41 7.86
N ASN A 214 48.98 2.96 6.92
CA ASN A 214 50.37 3.37 6.80
C ASN A 214 50.78 3.51 5.33
N SER A 215 51.84 4.27 5.08
CA SER A 215 52.42 4.39 3.73
C SER A 215 52.84 3.02 3.20
N GLY A 216 52.27 2.62 2.06
CA GLY A 216 52.54 1.33 1.41
C GLY A 216 51.60 0.19 1.81
N SER A 217 50.69 0.41 2.77
CA SER A 217 49.61 -0.54 3.05
C SER A 217 48.52 -0.47 1.97
N PRO A 218 47.89 -1.59 1.59
CA PRO A 218 46.77 -1.57 0.66
C PRO A 218 45.58 -0.80 1.24
N MET A 219 44.84 -0.12 0.38
CA MET A 219 43.54 0.46 0.73
C MET A 219 42.53 -0.68 0.89
N LEU A 220 42.02 -0.89 2.10
CA LEU A 220 41.11 -2.00 2.41
C LEU A 220 39.84 -1.48 3.10
N PRO A 221 38.69 -2.15 2.95
CA PRO A 221 37.50 -1.82 3.72
C PRO A 221 37.78 -1.87 5.23
N LEU A 222 37.17 -0.98 6.01
CA LEU A 222 37.39 -0.90 7.47
C LEU A 222 37.19 -2.25 8.18
N ALA A 223 36.21 -3.03 7.74
CA ALA A 223 35.93 -4.36 8.30
C ALA A 223 37.06 -5.39 8.10
N ARG A 224 38.03 -5.11 7.22
CA ARG A 224 39.18 -5.97 6.92
C ARG A 224 40.50 -5.43 7.45
N VAL A 225 40.48 -4.34 8.22
CA VAL A 225 41.67 -3.79 8.86
C VAL A 225 42.14 -4.74 9.96
N ALA A 226 43.44 -5.06 9.97
CA ALA A 226 44.00 -6.16 10.76
C ALA A 226 44.28 -5.82 12.24
N SER A 227 44.42 -4.53 12.59
CA SER A 227 44.78 -4.09 13.95
C SER A 227 43.58 -3.48 14.67
N GLY A 228 43.19 -4.05 15.82
CA GLY A 228 42.08 -3.58 16.65
C GLY A 228 42.22 -2.10 17.04
N GLY A 229 43.41 -1.69 17.46
CA GLY A 229 43.69 -0.29 17.82
C GLY A 229 43.65 0.69 16.64
N GLU A 230 44.07 0.28 15.44
CA GLU A 230 43.95 1.13 14.24
C GLU A 230 42.47 1.33 13.85
N LEU A 231 41.68 0.26 13.93
CA LEU A 231 40.25 0.34 13.71
C LEU A 231 39.56 1.22 14.75
N ALA A 232 39.85 1.04 16.04
CA ALA A 232 39.27 1.83 17.12
C ALA A 232 39.57 3.32 16.98
N ARG A 233 40.82 3.69 16.67
CA ARG A 233 41.20 5.10 16.41
C ARG A 233 40.55 5.66 15.14
N THR A 234 40.38 4.83 14.11
CA THR A 234 39.65 5.24 12.90
C THR A 234 38.18 5.47 13.18
N MET A 235 37.53 4.60 13.97
CA MET A 235 36.15 4.80 14.39
C MET A 235 35.98 6.04 15.28
N LEU A 236 36.96 6.35 16.13
CA LEU A 236 36.97 7.60 16.90
C LEU A 236 37.05 8.82 15.98
N ALA A 237 37.95 8.82 14.99
CA ALA A 237 38.05 9.88 13.99
C ALA A 237 36.75 10.06 13.19
N VAL A 238 36.12 8.96 12.79
CA VAL A 238 34.80 8.97 12.14
C VAL A 238 33.73 9.57 13.07
N GLY A 239 33.71 9.17 14.34
CA GLY A 239 32.77 9.65 15.34
C GLY A 239 32.88 11.15 15.64
N MET A 240 34.06 11.73 15.50
CA MET A 240 34.29 13.18 15.63
C MET A 240 33.80 13.99 14.40
N VAL A 241 33.72 13.36 13.24
CA VAL A 241 33.34 14.02 11.98
C VAL A 241 31.84 13.93 11.72
N LEU A 242 31.23 12.79 12.06
CA LEU A 242 29.81 12.50 11.82
C LEU A 242 28.92 13.09 12.93
N THR A 243 27.84 13.74 12.52
CA THR A 243 26.85 14.35 13.43
C THR A 243 25.80 13.34 13.91
N ALA A 244 25.49 12.33 13.10
CA ALA A 244 24.58 11.25 13.49
C ALA A 244 25.38 10.10 14.10
N SER A 245 25.17 9.85 15.39
CA SER A 245 25.89 8.81 16.12
C SER A 245 25.01 8.23 17.23
N PRO A 246 25.22 6.96 17.63
CA PRO A 246 24.54 6.39 18.78
C PRO A 246 24.79 7.21 20.06
N PRO A 247 23.82 7.29 20.98
CA PRO A 247 23.95 8.05 22.24
C PRO A 247 25.00 7.45 23.18
N VAL A 248 25.40 6.19 22.98
CA VAL A 248 26.43 5.49 23.74
C VAL A 248 27.40 4.82 22.78
N GLN A 249 28.70 5.04 22.96
CA GLN A 249 29.78 4.42 22.19
C GLN A 249 30.80 3.74 23.11
N LEU A 250 31.26 2.56 22.72
CA LEU A 250 32.30 1.80 23.42
C LEU A 250 33.55 1.75 22.54
N PHE A 251 34.67 2.21 23.07
CA PHE A 251 35.98 2.06 22.46
C PHE A 251 36.82 1.11 23.29
N ASP A 252 37.24 0.02 22.66
CA ASP A 252 38.23 -0.91 23.20
C ASP A 252 39.52 -0.76 22.39
N GLU A 253 40.67 -0.96 23.04
CA GLU A 253 42.01 -0.88 22.43
C GLU A 253 42.35 0.44 21.69
N VAL A 254 41.62 1.53 21.91
CA VAL A 254 41.89 2.83 21.24
C VAL A 254 43.30 3.35 21.56
N ASP A 255 43.82 2.98 22.73
CA ASP A 255 45.15 3.29 23.23
C ASP A 255 46.18 2.16 22.99
N ALA A 256 45.85 1.15 22.19
CA ALA A 256 46.79 0.07 21.89
C ALA A 256 47.96 0.55 21.01
N GLY A 257 49.18 0.28 21.47
CA GLY A 257 50.41 0.59 20.75
C GLY A 257 50.76 2.09 20.71
N VAL A 258 50.14 2.91 21.55
CA VAL A 258 50.42 4.36 21.64
C VAL A 258 50.92 4.74 23.03
N GLY A 259 51.62 5.87 23.12
CA GLY A 259 52.12 6.41 24.38
C GLY A 259 52.52 7.87 24.26
N GLY A 260 52.89 8.48 25.38
CA GLY A 260 53.36 9.88 25.42
C GLY A 260 52.28 10.88 24.98
N GLU A 261 52.68 11.85 24.15
CA GLU A 261 51.79 12.92 23.67
C GLU A 261 50.56 12.39 22.92
N THR A 262 50.69 11.30 22.16
CA THR A 262 49.56 10.70 21.46
C THR A 262 48.47 10.22 22.42
N ALA A 263 48.84 9.64 23.56
CA ALA A 263 47.86 9.16 24.54
C ALA A 263 47.04 10.34 25.10
N HIS A 264 47.66 11.52 25.25
CA HIS A 264 46.98 12.74 25.64
C HIS A 264 45.97 13.19 24.57
N ARG A 265 46.37 13.18 23.29
CA ARG A 265 45.48 13.51 22.16
C ARG A 265 44.28 12.57 22.05
N ILE A 266 44.49 11.27 22.29
CA ILE A 266 43.40 10.29 22.32
C ILE A 266 42.42 10.62 23.45
N GLY A 267 42.92 10.92 24.65
CA GLY A 267 42.08 11.36 25.77
C GLY A 267 41.29 12.64 25.47
N GLU A 268 41.93 13.64 24.87
CA GLU A 268 41.29 14.89 24.42
C GLU A 268 40.19 14.63 23.36
N SER A 269 40.45 13.79 22.37
CA SER A 269 39.45 13.42 21.35
C SER A 269 38.27 12.65 21.94
N LEU A 270 38.51 11.74 22.90
CA LEU A 270 37.44 11.02 23.60
C LEU A 270 36.60 11.95 24.46
N ALA A 271 37.21 12.91 25.17
CA ALA A 271 36.50 13.92 25.95
C ALA A 271 35.67 14.85 25.05
N THR A 272 36.23 15.27 23.91
CA THR A 272 35.51 16.07 22.91
C THR A 272 34.29 15.32 22.38
N LEU A 273 34.46 14.03 22.09
CA LEU A 273 33.36 13.17 21.67
C LEU A 273 32.34 12.99 22.80
N ALA A 274 32.76 12.92 24.05
CA ALA A 274 31.88 12.73 25.21
C ALA A 274 31.04 13.97 25.56
N ALA A 275 31.29 15.13 24.94
CA ALA A 275 30.57 16.37 25.21
C ALA A 275 29.06 16.28 24.87
N ASP A 276 28.67 15.46 23.90
CA ASP A 276 27.28 15.33 23.41
C ASP A 276 26.72 13.90 23.49
N ARG A 277 27.50 12.92 23.96
CA ARG A 277 27.11 11.50 24.04
C ARG A 277 27.93 10.75 25.10
N GLN A 278 27.47 9.58 25.52
CA GLN A 278 28.22 8.76 26.48
C GLN A 278 29.32 7.95 25.78
N VAL A 279 30.56 8.08 26.26
CA VAL A 279 31.70 7.33 25.73
C VAL A 279 32.26 6.43 26.83
N LEU A 280 32.29 5.13 26.59
CA LEU A 280 32.87 4.11 27.46
C LEU A 280 34.20 3.67 26.85
N VAL A 281 35.26 3.69 27.65
CA VAL A 281 36.62 3.35 27.19
C VAL A 281 37.27 2.42 28.19
N VAL A 282 37.84 1.32 27.70
CA VAL A 282 38.76 0.49 28.47
C VAL A 282 40.18 0.95 28.15
N THR A 283 40.92 1.40 29.16
CA THR A 283 42.27 1.95 28.97
C THR A 283 43.18 1.53 30.11
N HIS A 284 44.47 1.40 29.78
CA HIS A 284 45.54 1.17 30.75
C HIS A 284 46.50 2.38 30.83
N LEU A 285 46.27 3.43 30.04
CA LEU A 285 47.09 4.63 30.02
C LEU A 285 46.52 5.70 30.94
N ALA A 286 47.33 6.16 31.89
CA ALA A 286 46.95 7.22 32.84
C ALA A 286 46.57 8.51 32.10
N GLN A 287 47.23 8.79 30.96
CA GLN A 287 47.00 9.95 30.11
C GLN A 287 45.59 9.96 29.51
N VAL A 288 45.02 8.80 29.21
CA VAL A 288 43.65 8.68 28.70
C VAL A 288 42.65 8.70 29.85
N ALA A 289 42.90 7.93 30.92
CA ALA A 289 42.02 7.85 32.08
C ALA A 289 41.84 9.19 32.81
N ALA A 290 42.83 10.09 32.75
CA ALA A 290 42.74 11.43 33.33
C ALA A 290 41.60 12.28 32.71
N TYR A 291 41.23 12.04 31.45
CA TYR A 291 40.15 12.76 30.75
C TYR A 291 38.74 12.30 31.07
N ALA A 292 38.59 11.16 31.75
CA ALA A 292 37.27 10.64 32.05
C ALA A 292 36.53 11.52 33.08
N ASP A 293 35.25 11.81 32.82
CA ASP A 293 34.35 12.43 33.80
C ASP A 293 34.16 11.53 35.02
N GLN A 294 34.04 10.23 34.77
CA GLN A 294 33.93 9.17 35.77
C GLN A 294 34.96 8.09 35.49
N GLN A 295 35.78 7.76 36.49
CA GLN A 295 36.78 6.71 36.38
C GLN A 295 36.32 5.49 37.19
N MET A 296 36.22 4.35 36.51
CA MET A 296 35.86 3.07 37.11
C MET A 296 37.11 2.21 37.24
N LEU A 297 37.39 1.68 38.42
CA LEU A 297 38.46 0.71 38.65
C LEU A 297 37.90 -0.69 38.54
N VAL A 298 38.49 -1.50 37.67
CA VAL A 298 38.25 -2.94 37.57
C VAL A 298 39.36 -3.66 38.31
N ALA A 299 39.00 -4.44 39.33
CA ALA A 299 39.96 -5.20 40.13
C ALA A 299 39.48 -6.63 40.35
N LYS A 300 40.41 -7.59 40.30
CA LYS A 300 40.15 -8.97 40.70
C LYS A 300 40.12 -9.07 42.22
N VAL A 301 39.05 -9.62 42.77
CA VAL A 301 38.87 -9.89 44.20
C VAL A 301 38.70 -11.38 44.37
N ASP A 302 39.45 -11.97 45.29
CA ASP A 302 39.27 -13.35 45.72
C ASP A 302 38.26 -13.34 46.87
N ASP A 303 37.08 -13.93 46.66
CA ASP A 303 36.04 -14.06 47.69
C ASP A 303 36.23 -15.28 48.59
N GLY A 304 37.34 -16.03 48.40
CA GLY A 304 37.66 -17.26 49.12
C GLY A 304 37.19 -18.53 48.41
N GLU A 305 36.29 -18.43 47.42
CA GLU A 305 35.84 -19.55 46.59
C GLU A 305 36.29 -19.40 45.13
N GLN A 306 36.28 -18.18 44.60
CA GLN A 306 36.66 -17.87 43.23
C GLN A 306 37.16 -16.43 43.07
N THR A 307 38.01 -16.21 42.08
CA THR A 307 38.42 -14.85 41.70
C THR A 307 37.33 -14.19 40.86
N VAL A 308 36.65 -13.19 41.42
CA VAL A 308 35.63 -12.40 40.73
C VAL A 308 36.16 -11.04 40.30
N ALA A 309 35.65 -10.50 39.19
CA ALA A 309 35.92 -9.12 38.79
C ALA A 309 34.98 -8.17 39.55
N SER A 310 35.54 -7.19 40.25
CA SER A 310 34.83 -6.11 40.92
C SER A 310 35.03 -4.81 40.15
N ILE A 311 33.98 -3.97 40.09
CA ILE A 311 34.04 -2.66 39.47
C ILE A 311 33.54 -1.63 40.49
N ARG A 312 34.30 -0.56 40.70
CA ARG A 312 33.89 0.56 41.57
C ARG A 312 34.26 1.90 40.97
N ALA A 313 33.43 2.92 41.22
CA ALA A 313 33.76 4.30 40.88
C ALA A 313 34.86 4.83 41.81
N LEU A 314 35.71 5.70 41.27
CA LEU A 314 36.77 6.38 42.03
C LEU A 314 36.38 7.84 42.31
N ASP A 315 36.49 8.25 43.57
CA ASP A 315 36.42 9.67 43.97
C ASP A 315 37.71 10.42 43.59
N SER A 316 37.76 11.73 43.85
CA SER A 316 38.90 12.59 43.48
C SER A 316 40.24 12.08 44.00
N ASP A 317 40.28 11.59 45.24
CA ASP A 317 41.51 11.22 45.91
C ASP A 317 41.99 9.84 45.43
N ASN A 318 41.06 8.89 45.30
CA ASN A 318 41.32 7.57 44.74
C ASN A 318 41.70 7.63 43.26
N ARG A 319 41.19 8.62 42.49
CA ARG A 319 41.64 8.86 41.11
C ARG A 319 43.12 9.23 41.06
N VAL A 320 43.59 10.13 41.92
CA VAL A 320 45.02 10.49 41.98
C VAL A 320 45.88 9.26 42.32
N ILE A 321 45.46 8.46 43.30
CA ILE A 321 46.16 7.22 43.68
C ILE A 321 46.22 6.25 42.50
N GLU A 322 45.10 6.02 41.81
CA GLU A 322 45.05 5.08 40.71
C GLU A 322 45.88 5.55 39.50
N LEU A 323 45.81 6.83 39.13
CA LEU A 323 46.66 7.38 38.07
C LEU A 323 48.14 7.29 38.43
N SER A 324 48.51 7.49 39.70
CA SER A 324 49.89 7.32 40.19
C SER A 324 50.36 5.87 40.05
N ARG A 325 49.48 4.91 40.36
CA ARG A 325 49.72 3.47 40.16
C ARG A 325 49.87 3.12 38.69
N MET A 326 49.03 3.68 37.81
CA MET A 326 49.12 3.48 36.36
C MET A 326 50.43 4.04 35.78
N LEU A 327 50.93 5.17 36.31
CA LEU A 327 52.17 5.81 35.85
C LEU A 327 53.45 5.12 36.33
N SER A 328 53.51 4.73 37.61
CA SER A 328 54.75 4.28 38.26
C SER A 328 54.74 2.84 38.75
N GLY A 329 53.61 2.16 38.67
CA GLY A 329 53.39 0.85 39.28
C GLY A 329 53.24 0.89 40.80
N SER A 330 53.49 2.03 41.46
CA SER A 330 53.38 2.20 42.91
C SER A 330 52.36 3.28 43.27
N PRO A 331 51.31 2.96 44.04
CA PRO A 331 50.34 3.96 44.49
C PRO A 331 50.96 4.99 45.45
N ASP A 332 52.10 4.67 46.07
CA ASP A 332 52.73 5.48 47.13
C ASP A 332 53.84 6.40 46.65
N SER A 333 54.13 6.41 45.34
CA SER A 333 55.14 7.32 44.78
C SER A 333 54.69 8.78 44.84
N GLU A 334 55.38 9.60 45.63
CA GLU A 334 55.10 11.05 45.72
C GLU A 334 55.31 11.76 44.37
N THR A 335 56.34 11.38 43.61
CA THR A 335 56.61 11.95 42.29
C THR A 335 55.52 11.59 41.28
N ALA A 336 55.03 10.35 41.30
CA ALA A 336 53.92 9.92 40.44
C ALA A 336 52.61 10.62 40.80
N ARG A 337 52.36 10.87 42.10
CA ARG A 337 51.21 11.67 42.56
C ARG A 337 51.24 13.09 42.02
N GLY A 338 52.41 13.73 42.03
CA GLY A 338 52.59 15.04 41.39
C GLY A 338 52.19 15.03 39.90
N HIS A 339 52.70 14.05 39.15
CA HIS A 339 52.39 13.93 37.72
C HIS A 339 50.92 13.57 37.44
N ALA A 340 50.30 12.73 38.28
CA ALA A 340 48.87 12.42 38.19
C ALA A 340 47.99 13.65 38.38
N VAL A 341 48.35 14.53 39.32
CA VAL A 341 47.66 15.81 39.53
C VAL A 341 47.82 16.71 38.30
N GLU A 342 49.02 16.80 37.71
CA GLU A 342 49.26 17.57 36.48
C GLU A 342 48.38 17.07 35.32
N LEU A 343 48.26 15.75 35.13
CA LEU A 343 47.38 15.17 34.10
C LEU A 343 45.92 15.54 34.31
N LEU A 344 45.40 15.42 35.54
CA LEU A 344 44.03 15.80 35.87
C LEU A 344 43.77 17.29 35.65
N VAL A 345 44.74 18.15 35.98
CA VAL A 345 44.65 19.60 35.74
C VAL A 345 44.64 19.91 34.24
N ALA A 346 45.48 19.23 33.45
CA ALA A 346 45.50 19.39 32.01
C ALA A 346 44.18 18.96 31.36
N ALA A 347 43.62 17.82 31.79
CA ALA A 347 42.34 17.31 31.30
C ALA A 347 41.16 18.26 31.58
N ARG A 348 41.11 18.88 32.76
CA ARG A 348 40.06 19.83 33.16
C ARG A 348 40.06 21.16 32.41
N ARG A 349 41.09 21.48 31.62
CA ARG A 349 41.13 22.74 30.85
C ARG A 349 40.32 22.66 29.55
N LEU A 350 39.88 21.46 29.16
CA LEU A 350 39.15 21.18 27.93
C LEU A 350 37.64 20.97 28.16
N THR A 351 37.22 20.71 29.39
CA THR A 351 35.82 20.60 29.82
C THR A 351 35.31 21.91 30.41
#